data_AF-A0ABD0NLW2-F1
#
_entry.id   AF-A0ABD0NLW2-F1
#
_cell.length_a   1.000
_cell.length_b   1.000
_cell.length_c   1.000
_cell.angle_alpha   90.00
_cell.angle_beta   90.00
_cell.angle_gamma   90.00
#
_symmetry.space_group_name_H-M   'P 1'
#
loop_
_entity.id
_entity.type
_entity.pdbx_description
1 polymer ?
#
loop_
_entity_poly.entity_id
_entity_poly.type
_entity_poly.pdbx_seq_one_letter_code
_entity_poly.pdbx_strand_id
1 'polypeptide(L)' 'NGDVCISILHEPGEDKFGYEKPEERWLPIHTVETIMISVISMLADPNSDSPANVDAA' A
#
# COMPACT_ATOMS: atom_id res chain seq x y z
N ASN A 1 -7.60 -4.82 13.03
CA ASN A 1 -8.12 -6.17 12.66
C ASN A 1 -7.07 -7.05 11.99
N GLY A 2 -5.88 -6.53 11.65
CA GLY A 2 -4.79 -7.31 11.06
C GLY A 2 -4.70 -7.17 9.54
N ASP A 3 -5.59 -6.39 8.93
CA ASP A 3 -5.53 -6.10 7.50
C ASP A 3 -4.31 -5.22 7.19
N VAL A 4 -3.66 -5.50 6.07
CA VAL A 4 -2.52 -4.72 5.56
C VAL A 4 -3.04 -3.75 4.51
N CYS A 5 -2.79 -2.46 4.71
CA CYS A 5 -3.24 -1.38 3.85
C CYS A 5 -2.02 -0.61 3.31
N ILE A 6 -1.67 -0.85 2.04
CA ILE A 6 -0.55 -0.23 1.33
C ILE A 6 -0.92 -0.09 -0.14
N SER A 7 -0.34 0.89 -0.82
CA SER A 7 -0.69 1.29 -2.19
C SER A 7 -0.79 0.12 -3.18
N ILE A 8 0.19 -0.80 -3.19
CA ILE A 8 0.22 -1.97 -4.09
C ILE A 8 -1.01 -2.90 -3.97
N LEU A 9 -1.75 -2.84 -2.85
CA LEU A 9 -2.95 -3.63 -2.58
C LEU A 9 -4.26 -2.87 -2.84
N HIS A 10 -4.20 -1.57 -3.15
CA HIS A 10 -5.38 -0.80 -3.50
C HIS A 10 -5.89 -1.16 -4.90
N GLU A 11 -7.20 -0.98 -5.10
CA GLU A 11 -7.86 -1.23 -6.39
C GLU A 11 -7.16 -0.48 -7.53
N PRO A 12 -7.07 -1.07 -8.73
CA PRO A 12 -6.43 -0.44 -9.88
C PRO A 12 -7.16 0.85 -10.30
N GLY A 13 -6.41 1.77 -10.92
CA GLY A 13 -6.91 3.02 -11.47
C GLY A 13 -6.59 4.23 -10.62
N GLU A 14 -7.15 5.38 -11.02
CA GLU A 14 -6.91 6.67 -10.37
C GLU A 14 -7.39 6.69 -8.92
N ASP A 15 -6.57 7.22 -8.03
CA ASP A 15 -6.97 7.45 -6.65
C ASP A 15 -7.99 8.59 -6.56
N LYS A 16 -9.03 8.40 -5.74
CA LYS A 16 -10.10 9.37 -5.58
C LYS A 16 -9.64 10.67 -4.92
N PHE A 17 -8.58 10.60 -4.13
CA PHE A 17 -8.05 11.71 -3.37
C PHE A 17 -6.75 12.29 -3.97
N GLY A 18 -6.18 11.61 -4.98
CA GLY A 18 -4.99 12.05 -5.70
C GLY A 18 -3.69 11.88 -4.91
N TYR A 19 -3.69 11.05 -3.85
CA TYR A 19 -2.48 10.78 -3.06
C TYR A 19 -1.58 9.74 -3.72
N GLU A 20 -2.16 8.82 -4.48
CA GLU A 20 -1.46 7.71 -5.13
C GLU A 20 -1.59 7.82 -6.64
N LYS A 21 -0.52 7.47 -7.34
CA LYS A 21 -0.54 7.29 -8.79
C LYS A 21 -1.06 5.90 -9.15
N PRO A 22 -1.68 5.73 -10.32
CA PRO A 22 -2.12 4.41 -10.81
C PRO A 22 -1.01 3.35 -10.84
N GLU A 23 0.23 3.77 -11.08
CA GLU A 23 1.42 2.91 -11.13
C GLU A 23 1.91 2.42 -9.74
N GLU A 24 1.46 3.07 -8.66
CA GLU A 24 1.74 2.65 -7.27
C GLU A 24 0.71 1.64 -6.75
N ARG A 25 -0.39 1.46 -7.47
CA ARG A 25 -1.52 0.61 -7.09
C ARG A 25 -1.40 -0.82 -7.63
N TRP A 26 -2.42 -1.64 -7.38
CA TRP A 26 -2.47 -2.98 -7.95
C TRP A 26 -2.42 -2.95 -9.49
N LEU A 27 -1.51 -3.73 -10.05
CA LEU A 27 -1.41 -4.01 -11.48
C LEU A 27 -1.30 -5.53 -11.67
N PRO A 28 -1.86 -6.10 -12.77
CA PRO A 28 -1.80 -7.55 -13.01
C PRO A 28 -0.37 -8.13 -13.15
N ILE A 29 0.65 -7.27 -13.25
CA ILE A 29 2.05 -7.67 -13.31
C ILE A 29 2.65 -8.00 -11.94
N HIS A 30 2.02 -7.54 -10.86
CA HIS A 30 2.50 -7.79 -9.51
C HIS A 30 2.33 -9.27 -9.15
N THR A 31 3.35 -9.81 -8.49
CA THR A 31 3.35 -11.19 -8.01
C THR A 31 3.22 -11.18 -6.48
N VAL A 32 2.98 -12.35 -5.89
CA VAL A 32 3.03 -12.49 -4.44
C VAL A 32 4.39 -12.07 -3.88
N GLU A 33 5.48 -12.35 -4.62
CA GLU A 33 6.84 -11.92 -4.23
C GLU A 33 6.96 -10.39 -4.16
N THR A 34 6.48 -9.66 -5.18
CA THR A 34 6.56 -8.19 -5.17
C THR A 34 5.70 -7.58 -4.06
N ILE A 35 4.54 -8.17 -3.76
CA ILE A 35 3.71 -7.78 -2.61
C ILE A 35 4.48 -7.99 -1.29
N MET A 36 5.09 -9.16 -1.09
CA MET A 36 5.81 -9.47 0.16
C MET A 36 7.02 -8.55 0.36
N ILE A 37 7.74 -8.18 -0.71
CA ILE A 37 8.81 -7.19 -0.65
C ILE A 37 8.28 -5.83 -0.17
N SER A 38 7.11 -5.41 -0.69
CA SER A 38 6.47 -4.17 -0.26
C SER A 38 6.06 -4.19 1.22
N VAL A 39 5.54 -5.31 1.72
CA VAL A 39 5.23 -5.48 3.15
C VAL A 39 6.48 -5.40 4.02
N ILE A 40 7.58 -6.04 3.61
CA ILE A 40 8.87 -5.95 4.33
C ILE A 40 9.36 -4.50 4.36
N SER A 41 9.25 -3.77 3.24
CA SER A 41 9.61 -2.35 3.16
C SER A 41 8.76 -1.50 4.10
N MET A 42 7.43 -1.72 4.14
CA MET A 42 6.51 -1.01 5.05
C MET A 42 6.85 -1.25 6.52
N LEU A 43 7.30 -2.46 6.90
CA LEU A 43 7.73 -2.75 8.27
C LEU A 43 9.06 -2.08 8.63
N ALA A 44 9.93 -1.85 7.66
CA ALA A 44 11.21 -1.17 7.87
C ALA A 44 11.06 0.35 7.93
N ASP A 45 10.16 0.91 7.12
CA ASP A 45 9.89 2.34 7.02
C ASP A 45 8.38 2.58 6.84
N PRO A 46 7.61 2.71 7.94
CA PRO A 46 6.16 2.86 7.88
C PRO A 46 5.76 4.25 7.34
N ASN A 47 4.70 4.29 6.52
CA ASN A 47 4.14 5.53 5.99
C ASN A 47 3.09 6.12 6.95
N SER A 48 3.42 7.21 7.65
CA SER A 48 2.51 7.92 8.57
C SER A 48 1.52 8.87 7.89
N ASP A 49 1.66 9.14 6.59
CA ASP A 49 0.77 10.07 5.86
C ASP A 49 -0.59 9.43 5.53
N SER A 50 -0.67 8.09 5.56
CA SER A 50 -1.90 7.33 5.31
C SER A 50 -2.03 6.14 6.28
N PRO A 51 -2.26 6.40 7.59
CA PRO A 51 -2.26 5.35 8.59
C PRO A 51 -3.57 4.57 8.59
N ALA A 52 -3.49 3.25 8.47
CA ALA A 52 -4.64 2.37 8.71
C ALA A 52 -4.96 2.20 10.21
N ASN A 53 -3.99 2.50 11.08
CA ASN A 53 -4.16 2.48 12.53
C ASN A 53 -3.64 3.81 13.12
N VAL A 54 -4.56 4.69 13.48
CA VAL A 54 -4.27 6.04 13.99
C VAL A 54 -3.58 6.06 15.35
N ASP A 55 -3.77 5.02 16.18
CA ASP A 55 -3.15 4.96 17.51
C ASP A 55 -1.66 4.57 17.43
N ALA A 56 -1.25 3.95 16.32
CA ALA A 56 0.12 3.50 16.09
C ALA A 56 0.96 4.49 15.26
N ALA A 57 0.31 5.45 14.61
CA ALA A 57 0.91 6.43 13.70
C ALA A 57 1.59 7.59 14.43
#